data_AF-A0A7V9A8E4-F1
#
_entry.id   AF-A0A7V9A8E4-F1
#
_cell.length_a   1.000
_cell.length_b   1.000
_cell.length_c   1.000
_cell.angle_alpha   90.00
_cell.angle_beta   90.00
_cell.angle_gamma   90.00
#
_symmetry.space_group_name_H-M   'P 1'
#
loop_
_entity.id
_entity.type
_entity.pdbx_description
1 polymer ?
#
loop_
_entity_poly.entity_id
_entity_poly.type
_entity_poly.pdbx_seq_one_letter_code
_entity_poly.pdbx_strand_id
1 'polypeptide(L)'
;MWNTRTPHIATQTRGLTLVEMLMATALTLIMFAAVAQIFGMMGTAMRDARATIELSGNLRSVSTHLQNDLDNVSVDVLPWVQPGANQGYFEIIEGPDRDVDFATSDIIDDTEFPDFAGVNGGLTGDADDVICFTAYSKDQPFVGLIQGELMPNVGGYTNVIPHKFWVDRTDLSLFTTITSHYAEIVYFTKHTPVEDTNANGQRDADETVTLYRRVLLIRPDIFVGNPNTMAPPASHTLTYAEAMNYYDLSMWSASNSEWQTNSLEDLQSRDRRVAHAPYAADGIQVDEDSGGTAINLQVGGAGAGFDPAPLRPHALLTFEQLNHALQWSPSGTNNRDRTGEDVMLTNTLAFDVRIFDPIAAVGRDAATSSLSLAPGDPGYGAADFTDAMQGAFVDLNWSRTSPTAGTDYYNQTFQNFPNTKSQLNNVTIYGGNSSSIFGSTTPTTKAILNSSFFLQNPTMLSTGSLNYAYYDTWPFYYEVDGVDQNGDGVIDEGTNGFDDDGDDIVDEHFASDLNDDGDTSDAGEESELETEPPYSKALRAVSVTVRVIEEGTRQVRQDTIVADFLPE
;
A
#
# COMPACT_ATOMS: atom_id res chain seq x y z
N MET A 1 -23.92 100.38 42.41
CA MET A 1 -23.35 99.38 41.49
C MET A 1 -22.62 98.33 42.32
N TRP A 2 -23.19 97.12 42.43
CA TRP A 2 -22.58 96.00 43.16
C TRP A 2 -21.52 95.32 42.29
N ASN A 3 -20.36 95.02 42.86
CA ASN A 3 -19.24 94.35 42.20
C ASN A 3 -19.14 92.92 42.74
N THR A 4 -19.78 91.96 42.07
CA THR A 4 -19.69 90.53 42.40
C THR A 4 -18.42 89.93 41.82
N ARG A 5 -17.40 89.71 42.66
CA ARG A 5 -16.24 88.87 42.32
C ARG A 5 -16.61 87.40 42.51
N THR A 6 -16.59 86.62 41.43
CA THR A 6 -16.62 85.15 41.48
C THR A 6 -15.32 84.63 42.10
N PRO A 7 -15.36 83.75 43.12
CA PRO A 7 -14.16 83.13 43.64
C PRO A 7 -13.65 82.05 42.66
N HIS A 8 -12.39 82.18 42.24
CA HIS A 8 -11.68 81.08 41.59
C HIS A 8 -11.28 80.07 42.66
N ILE A 9 -11.92 78.91 42.67
CA ILE A 9 -11.50 77.77 43.47
C ILE A 9 -10.24 77.21 42.82
N ALA A 10 -9.07 77.54 43.37
CA ALA A 10 -7.83 76.86 43.03
C ALA A 10 -7.87 75.46 43.65
N THR A 11 -8.23 74.46 42.85
CA THR A 11 -8.10 73.06 43.22
C THR A 11 -6.62 72.72 43.40
N GLN A 12 -6.18 72.52 44.65
CA GLN A 12 -4.87 71.93 44.93
C GLN A 12 -4.85 70.51 44.37
N THR A 13 -4.13 70.30 43.27
CA THR A 13 -3.79 68.97 42.78
C THR A 13 -2.81 68.34 43.77
N ARG A 14 -3.28 67.39 44.59
CA ARG A 14 -2.40 66.58 45.45
C ARG A 14 -1.44 65.78 44.57
N GLY A 15 -0.14 65.83 44.87
CA GLY A 15 0.85 64.96 44.23
C GLY A 15 0.62 63.50 44.67
N LEU A 16 0.68 62.57 43.72
CA LEU A 16 0.53 61.13 43.99
C LEU A 16 1.67 60.65 44.90
N THR A 17 1.32 59.84 45.90
CA THR A 17 2.30 59.21 46.78
C THR A 17 3.09 58.12 46.01
N LEU A 18 4.30 57.82 46.46
CA LEU A 18 5.15 56.78 45.86
C LEU A 18 4.44 55.42 45.84
N VAL A 19 3.61 55.15 46.87
CA VAL A 19 2.76 53.96 46.97
C VAL A 19 1.65 53.97 45.91
N GLU A 20 0.96 55.10 45.67
CA GLU A 20 -0.06 55.18 44.62
C GLU A 20 0.54 55.02 43.21
N MET A 21 1.72 55.59 42.95
CA MET A 21 2.42 55.41 41.68
C MET A 21 2.86 53.94 41.50
N LEU A 22 3.33 53.28 42.55
CA LEU A 22 3.64 51.85 42.55
C LEU A 22 2.40 50.98 42.35
N MET A 23 1.28 51.31 42.99
CA MET A 23 0.02 50.57 42.83
C MET A 23 -0.56 50.75 41.43
N ALA A 24 -0.49 51.98 40.88
CA ALA A 24 -0.94 52.27 39.53
C ALA A 24 -0.10 51.53 38.47
N THR A 25 1.23 51.56 38.58
CA THR A 25 2.09 50.80 37.65
C THR A 25 1.88 49.29 37.80
N ALA A 26 1.76 48.77 39.01
CA ALA A 26 1.45 47.37 39.25
C ALA A 26 0.11 46.95 38.60
N LEU A 27 -0.94 47.76 38.76
CA LEU A 27 -2.24 47.51 38.13
C LEU A 27 -2.16 47.56 36.59
N THR A 28 -1.40 48.51 36.04
CA THR A 28 -1.19 48.55 34.58
C THR A 28 -0.42 47.32 34.08
N LEU A 29 0.58 46.85 34.82
CA LEU A 29 1.33 45.64 34.46
C LEU A 29 0.45 44.39 34.55
N ILE A 30 -0.41 44.29 35.56
CA ILE A 30 -1.38 43.19 35.68
C ILE A 30 -2.38 43.22 34.51
N MET A 31 -2.87 44.40 34.13
CA MET A 31 -3.75 44.52 32.96
C MET A 31 -3.04 44.14 31.66
N PHE A 32 -1.80 44.60 31.45
CA PHE A 32 -1.01 44.20 30.29
C PHE A 32 -0.74 42.68 30.26
N ALA A 33 -0.46 42.07 31.42
CA ALA A 33 -0.28 40.63 31.54
C ALA A 33 -1.57 39.85 31.21
N ALA A 34 -2.73 40.30 31.71
CA ALA A 34 -4.02 39.69 31.41
C ALA A 34 -4.37 39.79 29.91
N VAL A 35 -4.12 40.94 29.29
CA VAL A 35 -4.33 41.14 27.85
C VAL A 35 -3.39 40.26 27.01
N ALA A 36 -2.11 40.16 27.40
CA ALA A 36 -1.16 39.28 26.72
C ALA A 36 -1.58 37.80 26.80
N GLN A 37 -2.09 37.34 27.95
CA GLN A 37 -2.62 35.98 28.11
C GLN A 37 -3.83 35.73 27.20
N ILE A 38 -4.76 36.68 27.11
CA ILE A 38 -5.93 36.56 26.22
C ILE A 38 -5.49 36.44 24.76
N PHE A 39 -4.54 37.27 24.33
CA PHE A 39 -4.01 37.18 22.97
C PHE A 39 -3.25 35.87 22.72
N GLY A 40 -2.52 35.36 23.72
CA GLY A 40 -1.87 34.04 23.64
C GLY A 40 -2.88 32.90 23.44
N MET A 41 -3.92 32.85 24.28
CA MET A 41 -4.98 31.83 24.19
C MET A 41 -5.78 31.94 22.88
N MET A 42 -6.09 33.16 22.44
CA MET A 42 -6.79 33.38 21.18
C MET A 42 -5.93 32.99 19.98
N GLY A 43 -4.62 33.27 20.04
CA GLY A 43 -3.66 32.89 19.01
C GLY A 43 -3.52 31.38 18.84
N THR A 44 -3.40 30.62 19.94
CA THR A 44 -3.34 29.15 19.88
C THR A 44 -4.64 28.57 19.36
N ALA A 45 -5.79 29.00 19.88
CA ALA A 45 -7.10 28.53 19.41
C ALA A 45 -7.33 28.81 17.93
N MET A 46 -6.88 29.96 17.41
CA MET A 46 -6.97 30.28 15.98
C MET A 46 -6.05 29.42 15.13
N ARG A 47 -4.82 29.16 15.57
CA ARG A 47 -3.88 28.27 14.89
C ARG A 47 -4.46 26.86 14.80
N ASP A 48 -4.95 26.34 15.92
CA ASP A 48 -5.52 25.00 16.03
C ASP A 48 -6.78 24.86 15.15
N ALA A 49 -7.67 25.86 15.17
CA ALA A 49 -8.84 25.89 14.30
C ALA A 49 -8.47 25.92 12.81
N ARG A 50 -7.42 26.66 12.43
CA ARG A 50 -6.93 26.68 11.04
C ARG A 50 -6.36 25.33 10.63
N ALA A 51 -5.55 24.71 11.48
CA ALA A 51 -4.95 23.41 11.21
C ALA A 51 -6.02 22.33 11.04
N THR A 52 -7.07 22.32 11.88
CA THR A 52 -8.20 21.40 11.72
C THR A 52 -8.96 21.60 10.40
N ILE A 53 -9.13 22.84 9.94
CA ILE A 53 -9.78 23.16 8.67
C ILE A 53 -8.91 22.68 7.50
N GLU A 54 -7.61 22.91 7.56
CA GLU A 54 -6.63 22.48 6.57
C GLU A 54 -6.60 20.95 6.45
N LEU A 55 -6.50 20.25 7.57
CA LEU A 55 -6.55 18.79 7.65
C LEU A 55 -7.83 18.23 7.02
N SER A 56 -8.98 18.85 7.32
CA SER A 56 -10.27 18.46 6.73
C SER A 56 -10.36 18.77 5.23
N GLY A 57 -9.61 19.75 4.75
CA GLY A 57 -9.48 20.06 3.32
C GLY A 57 -8.64 19.01 2.61
N ASN A 58 -7.48 18.67 3.18
CA ASN A 58 -6.57 17.67 2.64
C ASN A 58 -7.23 16.29 2.59
N LEU A 59 -7.89 15.86 3.68
CA LEU A 59 -8.62 14.59 3.71
C LEU A 59 -9.68 14.47 2.61
N ARG A 60 -10.49 15.51 2.41
CA ARG A 60 -11.49 15.52 1.33
C ARG A 60 -10.84 15.46 -0.05
N SER A 61 -9.67 16.09 -0.21
CA SER A 61 -8.91 16.03 -1.46
C SER A 61 -8.46 14.60 -1.76
N VAL A 62 -7.87 13.92 -0.77
CA VAL A 62 -7.44 12.51 -0.89
C VAL A 62 -8.61 11.59 -1.18
N SER A 63 -9.70 11.74 -0.42
CA SER A 63 -10.95 10.98 -0.61
C SER A 63 -11.52 11.17 -2.02
N THR A 64 -11.55 12.40 -2.53
CA THR A 64 -11.99 12.68 -3.90
C THR A 64 -11.05 12.08 -4.95
N HIS A 65 -9.72 12.12 -4.73
CA HIS A 65 -8.75 11.52 -5.64
C HIS A 65 -8.88 9.99 -5.68
N LEU A 66 -8.94 9.35 -4.51
CA LEU A 66 -9.09 7.91 -4.39
C LEU A 66 -10.41 7.43 -4.99
N GLN A 67 -11.52 8.09 -4.70
CA GLN A 67 -12.81 7.77 -5.32
C GLN A 67 -12.73 7.88 -6.85
N ASN A 68 -12.18 8.97 -7.38
CA ASN A 68 -12.06 9.15 -8.82
C ASN A 68 -11.18 8.06 -9.48
N ASP A 69 -10.13 7.58 -8.81
CA ASP A 69 -9.30 6.52 -9.35
C ASP A 69 -10.00 5.16 -9.30
N LEU A 70 -10.69 4.84 -8.20
CA LEU A 70 -11.48 3.61 -8.05
C LEU A 70 -12.66 3.55 -9.03
N ASP A 71 -13.31 4.69 -9.30
CA ASP A 71 -14.38 4.79 -10.31
C ASP A 71 -13.87 4.55 -11.75
N ASN A 72 -12.57 4.68 -11.97
CA ASN A 72 -11.93 4.57 -13.27
C ASN A 72 -11.03 3.33 -13.43
N VAL A 73 -11.19 2.32 -12.57
CA VAL A 73 -10.51 1.03 -12.71
C VAL A 73 -10.79 0.43 -14.10
N SER A 74 -9.75 -0.09 -14.76
CA SER A 74 -9.85 -0.58 -16.15
C SER A 74 -10.17 -2.07 -16.31
N VAL A 75 -10.33 -2.79 -15.21
CA VAL A 75 -10.69 -4.22 -15.18
C VAL A 75 -12.00 -4.42 -14.44
N ASP A 76 -12.75 -5.45 -14.82
CA ASP A 76 -13.89 -5.91 -14.02
C ASP A 76 -13.33 -6.66 -12.81
N VAL A 77 -13.67 -6.25 -11.59
CA VAL A 77 -13.02 -6.74 -10.36
C VAL A 77 -13.53 -8.14 -9.95
N LEU A 78 -13.30 -9.12 -10.82
CA LEU A 78 -13.65 -10.52 -10.66
C LEU A 78 -12.56 -11.42 -11.26
N PRO A 79 -12.18 -12.50 -10.55
CA PRO A 79 -11.53 -13.64 -11.16
C PRO A 79 -12.54 -14.44 -11.99
N TRP A 80 -12.23 -14.93 -13.18
CA TRP A 80 -10.94 -15.00 -13.87
C TRP A 80 -10.88 -14.02 -15.04
N VAL A 81 -9.82 -13.21 -15.13
CA VAL A 81 -9.66 -12.28 -16.25
C VAL A 81 -9.22 -13.05 -17.50
N GLN A 82 -9.97 -12.87 -18.59
CA GLN A 82 -9.69 -13.57 -19.84
C GLN A 82 -8.42 -13.00 -20.53
N PRO A 83 -7.51 -13.86 -21.01
CA PRO A 83 -6.38 -13.41 -21.81
C PRO A 83 -6.87 -12.74 -23.11
N GLY A 84 -6.20 -11.67 -23.52
CA GLY A 84 -6.57 -10.89 -24.71
C GLY A 84 -7.79 -9.97 -24.55
N ALA A 85 -8.40 -9.91 -23.36
CA ALA A 85 -9.47 -8.94 -23.07
C ALA A 85 -8.99 -7.48 -23.07
N ASN A 86 -7.66 -7.26 -23.08
CA ASN A 86 -7.04 -5.94 -22.90
C ASN A 86 -7.56 -5.21 -21.64
N GLN A 87 -7.84 -5.99 -20.60
CA GLN A 87 -8.12 -5.48 -19.27
C GLN A 87 -6.82 -5.50 -18.48
N GLY A 88 -6.61 -4.51 -17.60
CA GLY A 88 -5.46 -4.54 -16.70
C GLY A 88 -5.75 -5.43 -15.49
N TYR A 89 -5.35 -4.98 -14.30
CA TYR A 89 -5.53 -5.73 -13.06
C TYR A 89 -6.06 -4.85 -11.91
N PHE A 90 -6.52 -5.54 -10.87
CA PHE A 90 -6.85 -4.98 -9.57
C PHE A 90 -6.37 -5.95 -8.48
N GLU A 91 -5.61 -5.44 -7.52
CA GLU A 91 -4.97 -6.22 -6.47
C GLU A 91 -5.03 -5.46 -5.13
N ILE A 92 -5.35 -6.20 -4.06
CA ILE A 92 -5.27 -5.72 -2.68
C ILE A 92 -4.31 -6.63 -1.93
N ILE A 93 -3.47 -6.01 -1.11
CA ILE A 93 -2.53 -6.70 -0.25
C ILE A 93 -2.81 -6.25 1.16
N GLU A 94 -3.28 -7.20 1.96
CA GLU A 94 -3.43 -7.11 3.39
C GLU A 94 -2.10 -7.45 4.04
N GLY A 95 -1.54 -6.49 4.74
CA GLY A 95 -0.33 -6.69 5.51
C GLY A 95 -0.58 -7.50 6.80
N PRO A 96 0.48 -7.87 7.53
CA PRO A 96 0.30 -8.57 8.80
C PRO A 96 -0.22 -7.67 9.93
N ASP A 97 -0.12 -6.34 9.84
CA ASP A 97 -0.58 -5.43 10.90
C ASP A 97 -2.10 -5.23 10.83
N ARG A 98 -2.83 -5.93 11.70
CA ARG A 98 -4.30 -5.80 11.77
C ARG A 98 -4.74 -4.80 12.83
N ASP A 99 -5.95 -4.28 12.66
CA ASP A 99 -6.64 -3.37 13.60
C ASP A 99 -6.47 -3.72 15.09
N VAL A 100 -6.55 -5.01 15.43
CA VAL A 100 -6.50 -5.49 16.83
C VAL A 100 -5.09 -5.86 17.30
N ASP A 101 -4.14 -6.01 16.39
CA ASP A 101 -2.76 -6.42 16.70
C ASP A 101 -1.80 -5.22 16.78
N PHE A 102 -2.17 -4.09 16.16
CA PHE A 102 -1.42 -2.85 16.29
C PHE A 102 -1.43 -2.34 17.74
N ALA A 103 -0.22 -2.13 18.28
CA ALA A 103 0.08 -1.69 19.65
C ALA A 103 -0.07 -2.73 20.79
N THR A 104 -0.10 -4.04 20.49
CA THR A 104 -0.06 -5.08 21.55
C THR A 104 1.18 -5.01 22.45
N SER A 105 2.28 -4.38 22.01
CA SER A 105 3.50 -4.20 22.81
C SER A 105 3.74 -2.79 23.39
N ASP A 106 2.84 -1.83 23.15
CA ASP A 106 2.97 -0.45 23.66
C ASP A 106 1.73 -0.03 24.46
N ILE A 107 1.14 -0.98 25.17
CA ILE A 107 0.39 -0.67 26.38
C ILE A 107 1.39 -0.78 27.52
N ILE A 108 1.38 0.23 28.40
CA ILE A 108 2.19 0.40 29.62
C ILE A 108 2.02 -0.80 30.59
N ASP A 109 2.48 -1.98 30.21
CA ASP A 109 2.61 -3.13 31.09
C ASP A 109 3.92 -3.86 30.80
N ASP A 110 4.80 -3.82 31.81
CA ASP A 110 6.10 -4.49 31.92
C ASP A 110 5.91 -6.01 32.08
N THR A 111 5.13 -6.63 31.19
CA THR A 111 4.96 -8.08 31.17
C THR A 111 5.65 -8.65 29.95
N GLU A 112 6.74 -9.38 30.23
CA GLU A 112 7.72 -9.94 29.30
C GLU A 112 7.16 -11.00 28.32
N PHE A 113 5.84 -11.18 28.24
CA PHE A 113 5.16 -12.17 27.40
C PHE A 113 3.77 -11.66 26.97
N PRO A 114 3.48 -11.46 25.67
CA PRO A 114 2.14 -11.18 25.23
C PRO A 114 1.31 -12.47 25.37
N ASP A 115 0.45 -12.52 26.37
CA ASP A 115 -0.70 -13.43 26.33
C ASP A 115 -1.58 -12.91 25.18
N PHE A 116 -1.65 -13.65 24.07
CA PHE A 116 -2.48 -13.34 22.89
C PHE A 116 -3.99 -13.28 23.23
N ALA A 117 -4.37 -13.54 24.48
CA ALA A 117 -5.71 -13.42 24.99
C ALA A 117 -6.02 -11.99 25.48
N GLY A 118 -6.49 -11.13 24.58
CA GLY A 118 -7.40 -10.04 24.95
C GLY A 118 -6.77 -8.66 25.20
N VAL A 119 -5.75 -8.28 24.44
CA VAL A 119 -5.24 -6.89 24.45
C VAL A 119 -6.07 -6.05 23.48
N ASN A 120 -6.62 -4.93 23.98
CA ASN A 120 -7.54 -4.07 23.26
C ASN A 120 -6.82 -3.34 22.12
N GLY A 121 -7.33 -3.49 20.90
CA GLY A 121 -6.79 -2.89 19.68
C GLY A 121 -6.56 -1.39 19.79
N GLY A 122 -5.48 -0.93 19.16
CA GLY A 122 -5.18 0.48 19.04
C GLY A 122 -6.28 1.19 18.24
N LEU A 123 -6.84 2.27 18.79
CA LEU A 123 -7.74 3.20 18.08
C LEU A 123 -7.09 3.89 16.87
N THR A 124 -5.83 3.57 16.58
CA THR A 124 -5.00 4.13 15.52
C THR A 124 -5.25 3.46 14.18
N GLY A 125 -5.65 2.17 14.15
CA GLY A 125 -5.98 1.41 12.94
C GLY A 125 -4.76 0.78 12.26
N ASP A 126 -5.02 -0.14 11.35
CA ASP A 126 -4.10 -0.74 10.38
C ASP A 126 -3.55 0.30 9.39
N ALA A 127 -2.35 0.05 8.88
CA ALA A 127 -1.70 1.03 8.03
C ALA A 127 -0.74 0.42 7.05
N ASP A 128 -0.63 -0.90 6.92
CA ASP A 128 0.29 -1.58 6.00
C ASP A 128 -0.41 -2.14 4.76
N ASP A 129 -1.67 -1.78 4.54
CA ASP A 129 -2.41 -2.15 3.35
C ASP A 129 -1.91 -1.46 2.09
N VAL A 130 -1.97 -2.20 1.00
CA VAL A 130 -1.63 -1.72 -0.34
C VAL A 130 -2.77 -2.05 -1.29
N ILE A 131 -3.13 -1.08 -2.12
CA ILE A 131 -4.06 -1.28 -3.22
C ILE A 131 -3.41 -0.83 -4.52
N CYS A 132 -3.41 -1.75 -5.49
CA CYS A 132 -2.76 -1.60 -6.79
C CYS A 132 -3.77 -1.89 -7.88
N PHE A 133 -3.91 -1.00 -8.86
CA PHE A 133 -4.80 -1.25 -9.99
C PHE A 133 -4.44 -0.42 -11.20
N THR A 134 -4.95 -0.87 -12.34
CA THR A 134 -4.92 -0.11 -13.59
C THR A 134 -6.15 0.78 -13.71
N ALA A 135 -5.96 2.02 -14.14
CA ALA A 135 -7.03 3.00 -14.30
C ALA A 135 -6.98 3.70 -15.66
N TYR A 136 -8.16 4.09 -16.15
CA TYR A 136 -8.34 4.85 -17.38
C TYR A 136 -9.03 6.18 -17.11
N SER A 137 -8.30 7.28 -17.24
CA SER A 137 -8.87 8.63 -17.11
C SER A 137 -9.40 9.14 -18.45
N LYS A 138 -10.70 9.41 -18.51
CA LYS A 138 -11.38 9.96 -19.72
C LYS A 138 -11.09 11.45 -19.94
N ASP A 139 -11.05 12.23 -18.87
CA ASP A 139 -11.06 13.70 -18.95
C ASP A 139 -9.66 14.29 -19.09
N GLN A 140 -8.77 13.98 -18.14
CA GLN A 140 -7.41 14.50 -18.11
C GLN A 140 -6.42 13.33 -18.07
N PRO A 141 -5.48 13.24 -19.02
CA PRO A 141 -4.49 12.19 -18.99
C PRO A 141 -3.65 12.33 -17.72
N PHE A 142 -3.24 11.19 -17.17
CA PHE A 142 -2.21 11.15 -16.15
C PHE A 142 -0.92 11.74 -16.71
N VAL A 143 -0.20 12.42 -15.84
CA VAL A 143 1.08 13.08 -16.14
C VAL A 143 2.14 12.37 -15.31
N GLY A 144 3.34 12.21 -15.87
CA GLY A 144 4.48 11.63 -15.18
C GLY A 144 5.79 12.16 -15.75
N LEU A 145 6.89 11.88 -15.08
CA LEU A 145 8.23 12.29 -15.48
C LEU A 145 9.10 11.06 -15.78
N ILE A 146 9.90 11.16 -16.83
CA ILE A 146 10.97 10.20 -17.11
C ILE A 146 12.30 10.91 -17.10
N GLN A 147 13.34 10.24 -16.60
CA GLN A 147 14.70 10.74 -16.69
C GLN A 147 15.25 10.57 -18.11
N GLY A 148 15.81 11.65 -18.66
CA GLY A 148 16.28 11.73 -20.04
C GLY A 148 15.34 12.51 -20.96
N GLU A 149 15.70 12.54 -22.25
CA GLU A 149 14.94 13.23 -23.30
C GLU A 149 14.07 12.23 -24.09
N LEU A 150 12.78 12.51 -24.22
CA LEU A 150 11.90 11.70 -25.08
C LEU A 150 12.10 12.10 -26.55
N MET A 151 12.60 11.17 -27.36
CA MET A 151 12.88 11.40 -28.78
C MET A 151 11.86 10.70 -29.69
N PRO A 152 11.34 11.37 -30.73
CA PRO A 152 10.47 10.73 -31.72
C PRO A 152 11.26 9.76 -32.59
N ASN A 153 10.66 8.61 -32.91
CA ASN A 153 11.21 7.70 -33.90
C ASN A 153 10.96 8.26 -35.32
N VAL A 154 11.98 8.87 -35.90
CA VAL A 154 11.92 9.44 -37.27
C VAL A 154 12.49 8.50 -38.35
N GLY A 155 12.86 7.28 -37.99
CA GLY A 155 13.52 6.33 -38.87
C GLY A 155 14.95 6.74 -39.25
N GLY A 156 15.67 5.85 -39.96
CA GLY A 156 17.06 6.08 -40.36
C GLY A 156 18.11 5.69 -39.29
N TYR A 157 17.68 5.04 -38.21
CA TYR A 157 18.57 4.46 -37.21
C TYR A 157 19.15 3.12 -37.68
N THR A 158 20.27 2.71 -37.06
CA THR A 158 20.93 1.42 -37.33
C THR A 158 19.97 0.24 -37.12
N ASN A 159 19.11 0.33 -36.10
CA ASN A 159 18.12 -0.70 -35.77
C ASN A 159 16.71 -0.20 -36.05
N VAL A 160 15.86 -1.08 -36.57
CA VAL A 160 14.42 -0.81 -36.73
C VAL A 160 13.76 -1.04 -35.38
N ILE A 161 13.20 0.03 -34.81
CA ILE A 161 12.43 -0.07 -33.56
C ILE A 161 10.92 0.00 -33.87
N PRO A 162 10.10 -0.93 -33.36
CA PRO A 162 8.64 -0.91 -33.55
C PRO A 162 7.91 0.11 -32.65
N HIS A 163 8.67 0.94 -31.92
CA HIS A 163 8.16 1.94 -30.98
C HIS A 163 8.07 3.32 -31.63
N LYS A 164 7.14 4.17 -31.17
CA LYS A 164 6.94 5.53 -31.69
C LYS A 164 7.96 6.52 -31.12
N PHE A 165 8.42 6.28 -29.90
CA PHE A 165 9.40 7.10 -29.21
C PHE A 165 10.50 6.24 -28.60
N TRP A 166 11.61 6.87 -28.25
CA TRP A 166 12.66 6.26 -27.44
C TRP A 166 13.22 7.27 -26.44
N VAL A 167 13.85 6.79 -25.38
CA VAL A 167 14.42 7.66 -24.33
C VAL A 167 15.92 7.81 -24.51
N ASP A 168 16.39 9.03 -24.75
CA ASP A 168 17.82 9.36 -24.72
C ASP A 168 18.26 9.67 -23.30
N ARG A 169 19.16 8.85 -22.77
CA ARG A 169 19.73 8.97 -21.43
C ARG A 169 21.13 9.58 -21.40
N THR A 170 21.59 10.18 -22.50
CA THR A 170 22.93 10.81 -22.56
C THR A 170 23.09 11.93 -21.53
N ASP A 171 22.00 12.64 -21.21
CA ASP A 171 21.95 13.64 -20.14
C ASP A 171 20.93 13.25 -19.06
N LEU A 172 21.44 12.71 -17.94
CA LEU A 172 20.64 12.27 -16.79
C LEU A 172 20.16 13.43 -15.90
N SER A 173 20.51 14.68 -16.22
CA SER A 173 19.97 15.87 -15.55
C SER A 173 18.62 16.31 -16.10
N LEU A 174 18.27 15.85 -17.30
CA LEU A 174 17.01 16.18 -17.95
C LEU A 174 15.89 15.26 -17.47
N PHE A 175 14.71 15.85 -17.33
CA PHE A 175 13.47 15.11 -17.12
C PHE A 175 12.46 15.55 -18.18
N THR A 176 11.83 14.57 -18.81
CA THR A 176 10.78 14.81 -19.80
C THR A 176 9.42 14.46 -19.22
N THR A 177 8.47 15.38 -19.36
CA THR A 177 7.07 15.12 -19.01
C THR A 177 6.41 14.27 -20.08
N ILE A 178 5.79 13.18 -19.63
CA ILE A 178 4.99 12.29 -20.46
C ILE A 178 3.55 12.25 -19.92
N THR A 179 2.63 11.84 -20.79
CA THR A 179 1.22 11.69 -20.45
C THR A 179 0.66 10.39 -20.99
N SER A 180 -0.32 9.82 -20.30
CA SER A 180 -1.11 8.68 -20.77
C SER A 180 -2.51 8.73 -20.17
N HIS A 181 -3.50 8.25 -20.91
CA HIS A 181 -4.84 8.05 -20.35
C HIS A 181 -4.93 6.78 -19.50
N TYR A 182 -4.00 5.85 -19.68
CA TYR A 182 -3.89 4.62 -18.90
C TYR A 182 -2.70 4.72 -17.96
N ALA A 183 -2.91 4.36 -16.70
CA ALA A 183 -1.85 4.28 -15.72
C ALA A 183 -2.09 3.12 -14.75
N GLU A 184 -1.00 2.63 -14.19
CA GLU A 184 -0.98 1.77 -13.03
C GLU A 184 -0.85 2.67 -11.80
N ILE A 185 -1.76 2.51 -10.85
CA ILE A 185 -1.87 3.33 -9.64
C ILE A 185 -1.63 2.43 -8.43
N VAL A 186 -0.76 2.89 -7.54
CA VAL A 186 -0.43 2.19 -6.29
C VAL A 186 -0.61 3.15 -5.13
N TYR A 187 -1.49 2.80 -4.19
CA TYR A 187 -1.61 3.46 -2.90
C TYR A 187 -0.93 2.61 -1.84
N PHE A 188 -0.10 3.25 -1.05
CA PHE A 188 0.62 2.62 0.05
C PHE A 188 1.04 3.69 1.03
N THR A 189 1.41 3.24 2.20
CA THR A 189 1.87 4.05 3.33
C THR A 189 3.31 3.67 3.64
N LYS A 190 4.08 4.64 4.10
CA LYS A 190 5.48 4.40 4.48
C LYS A 190 5.83 5.19 5.71
N HIS A 191 6.43 4.50 6.68
CA HIS A 191 7.03 5.12 7.85
C HIS A 191 8.33 5.81 7.45
N THR A 192 8.43 7.12 7.69
CA THR A 192 9.59 7.92 7.32
C THR A 192 10.49 8.21 8.54
N PRO A 193 11.80 8.46 8.34
CA PRO A 193 12.69 8.83 9.45
C PRO A 193 12.31 10.12 10.18
N VAL A 194 11.43 10.94 9.61
CA VAL A 194 10.91 12.16 10.25
C VAL A 194 9.77 11.85 11.20
N GLU A 195 9.02 10.78 10.95
CA GLU A 195 7.91 10.32 11.79
C GLU A 195 8.40 9.43 12.95
N ASP A 196 9.56 8.78 12.75
CA ASP A 196 10.29 8.00 13.74
C ASP A 196 10.87 8.92 14.84
N THR A 197 10.10 9.11 15.90
CA THR A 197 10.38 10.07 16.97
C THR A 197 11.53 9.59 17.87
N ASN A 198 11.71 8.28 17.99
CA ASN A 198 12.71 7.68 18.87
C ASN A 198 13.92 7.10 18.10
N ALA A 199 13.92 7.20 16.77
CA ALA A 199 14.97 6.75 15.86
C ALA A 199 15.26 5.24 15.92
N ASN A 200 14.24 4.42 16.22
CA ASN A 200 14.38 2.96 16.32
C ASN A 200 14.12 2.24 14.98
N GLY A 201 13.64 2.94 13.95
CA GLY A 201 13.29 2.39 12.64
C GLY A 201 12.04 1.50 12.65
N GLN A 202 11.18 1.65 13.65
CA GLN A 202 9.95 0.89 13.89
C GLN A 202 8.81 1.89 14.10
N ARG A 203 7.61 1.61 13.58
CA ARG A 203 6.46 2.45 13.86
C ARG A 203 5.90 2.10 15.24
N ASP A 204 5.92 3.06 16.16
CA ASP A 204 5.25 2.96 17.46
C ASP A 204 3.81 3.47 17.41
N ALA A 205 3.04 3.19 18.47
CA ALA A 205 1.60 3.49 18.51
C ALA A 205 1.31 5.01 18.49
N ASP A 206 2.26 5.82 18.94
CA ASP A 206 2.18 7.28 18.91
C ASP A 206 2.81 7.90 17.65
N GLU A 207 3.26 7.08 16.70
CA GLU A 207 3.89 7.50 15.46
C GLU A 207 2.96 7.37 14.24
N THR A 208 3.19 8.25 13.27
CA THR A 208 2.38 8.36 12.06
C THR A 208 3.10 7.80 10.85
N VAL A 209 2.37 7.60 9.77
CA VAL A 209 2.92 7.29 8.45
C VAL A 209 2.47 8.30 7.41
N THR A 210 3.17 8.31 6.30
CA THR A 210 2.80 9.12 5.14
C THR A 210 2.11 8.25 4.10
N LEU A 211 0.94 8.68 3.63
CA LEU A 211 0.20 8.05 2.54
C LEU A 211 0.74 8.56 1.20
N TYR A 212 1.11 7.61 0.35
CA TYR A 212 1.61 7.82 -1.00
C TYR A 212 0.63 7.27 -2.03
N ARG A 213 0.62 7.93 -3.19
CA ARG A 213 -0.05 7.47 -4.41
C ARG A 213 0.92 7.61 -5.57
N ARG A 214 1.30 6.49 -6.16
CA ARG A 214 2.17 6.47 -7.35
C ARG A 214 1.35 6.24 -8.59
N VAL A 215 1.69 6.96 -9.66
CA VAL A 215 1.06 6.81 -10.98
C VAL A 215 2.13 6.49 -12.00
N LEU A 216 2.04 5.32 -12.60
CA LEU A 216 3.01 4.79 -13.54
C LEU A 216 2.33 4.64 -14.88
N LEU A 217 2.74 5.47 -15.85
CA LEU A 217 2.01 5.61 -17.10
C LEU A 217 2.18 4.35 -17.96
N ILE A 218 1.08 3.84 -18.51
CA ILE A 218 1.10 2.71 -19.44
C ILE A 218 1.33 3.28 -20.85
N ARG A 219 2.53 3.06 -21.39
CA ARG A 219 2.99 3.62 -22.68
C ARG A 219 3.84 2.59 -23.45
N PRO A 220 3.20 1.56 -24.05
CA PRO A 220 3.89 0.53 -24.84
C PRO A 220 4.53 1.07 -26.13
N ASP A 221 4.34 2.35 -26.45
CA ASP A 221 4.91 3.02 -27.62
C ASP A 221 6.30 3.64 -27.38
N ILE A 222 6.85 3.53 -26.17
CA ILE A 222 8.16 4.08 -25.77
C ILE A 222 9.19 2.96 -25.64
N PHE A 223 10.35 3.13 -26.28
CA PHE A 223 11.50 2.23 -26.11
C PHE A 223 12.54 2.82 -25.12
N VAL A 224 12.96 2.04 -24.12
CA VAL A 224 13.94 2.49 -23.09
C VAL A 224 15.38 2.20 -23.54
N GLY A 225 15.78 2.69 -24.71
CA GLY A 225 17.13 2.47 -25.24
C GLY A 225 17.49 3.34 -26.45
N ASN A 226 18.77 3.39 -26.80
CA ASN A 226 19.24 4.16 -27.96
C ASN A 226 19.21 3.30 -29.25
N PRO A 227 18.39 3.64 -30.25
CA PRO A 227 18.22 2.83 -31.46
C PRO A 227 19.44 2.78 -32.38
N ASN A 228 20.45 3.64 -32.19
CA ASN A 228 21.69 3.61 -32.97
C ASN A 228 22.69 2.58 -32.44
N THR A 229 22.66 2.31 -31.14
CA THR A 229 23.62 1.45 -30.45
C THR A 229 22.99 0.18 -29.91
N MET A 230 21.67 0.11 -29.83
CA MET A 230 20.90 -0.98 -29.21
C MET A 230 19.77 -1.42 -30.14
N ALA A 231 19.57 -2.73 -30.26
CA ALA A 231 18.44 -3.32 -30.98
C ALA A 231 17.38 -3.78 -29.98
N PRO A 232 16.08 -3.56 -30.22
CA PRO A 232 15.03 -4.10 -29.35
C PRO A 232 15.16 -5.63 -29.20
N PRO A 233 14.97 -6.21 -28.00
CA PRO A 233 14.48 -5.58 -26.76
C PRO A 233 15.57 -4.92 -25.88
N ALA A 234 16.83 -4.88 -26.32
CA ALA A 234 17.94 -4.40 -25.48
C ALA A 234 17.78 -2.94 -25.05
N SER A 235 17.87 -2.68 -23.75
CA SER A 235 17.63 -1.39 -23.12
C SER A 235 18.84 -0.92 -22.31
N HIS A 236 18.81 0.28 -21.75
CA HIS A 236 19.84 0.66 -20.78
C HIS A 236 19.79 -0.21 -19.53
N THR A 237 20.97 -0.60 -19.01
CA THR A 237 21.06 -1.18 -17.67
C THR A 237 20.57 -0.15 -16.65
N LEU A 238 19.52 -0.51 -15.93
CA LEU A 238 18.87 0.26 -14.88
C LEU A 238 18.70 -0.67 -13.69
N THR A 239 18.98 -0.21 -12.48
CA THR A 239 18.54 -0.94 -11.31
C THR A 239 17.01 -0.84 -11.20
N TYR A 240 16.38 -1.83 -10.57
CA TYR A 240 14.94 -1.79 -10.31
C TYR A 240 14.55 -0.52 -9.53
N ALA A 241 15.35 -0.11 -8.56
CA ALA A 241 15.14 1.15 -7.84
C ALA A 241 15.25 2.39 -8.75
N GLU A 242 16.17 2.43 -9.71
CA GLU A 242 16.26 3.54 -10.66
C GLU A 242 15.05 3.60 -11.58
N ALA A 243 14.60 2.45 -12.10
CA ALA A 243 13.42 2.34 -12.94
C ALA A 243 12.17 2.82 -12.20
N MET A 244 11.90 2.24 -11.04
CA MET A 244 10.71 2.55 -10.24
C MET A 244 10.70 3.96 -9.69
N ASN A 245 11.87 4.50 -9.34
CA ASN A 245 11.94 5.85 -8.81
C ASN A 245 12.02 6.88 -9.89
N TYR A 246 12.93 6.83 -10.86
CA TYR A 246 13.19 7.95 -11.78
C TYR A 246 12.29 7.97 -13.02
N TYR A 247 11.45 6.95 -13.21
CA TYR A 247 10.54 6.86 -14.34
C TYR A 247 9.12 6.61 -13.85
N ASP A 248 8.22 7.52 -14.15
CA ASP A 248 6.78 7.36 -13.90
C ASP A 248 6.13 6.62 -15.08
N LEU A 249 6.71 5.47 -15.44
CA LEU A 249 6.39 4.66 -16.61
C LEU A 249 6.26 3.20 -16.15
N SER A 250 5.15 2.55 -16.47
CA SER A 250 4.97 1.12 -16.17
C SER A 250 5.91 0.31 -17.07
N MET A 251 6.86 -0.38 -16.43
CA MET A 251 7.92 -1.11 -17.10
C MET A 251 8.33 -2.34 -16.31
N TRP A 252 8.85 -3.32 -17.06
CA TRP A 252 9.32 -4.58 -16.53
C TRP A 252 10.64 -4.99 -17.19
N SER A 253 11.43 -5.81 -16.51
CA SER A 253 12.69 -6.35 -17.04
C SER A 253 13.10 -7.64 -16.35
N ALA A 254 13.18 -8.77 -17.06
CA ALA A 254 13.71 -10.04 -16.52
C ALA A 254 15.18 -10.01 -16.07
N SER A 255 16.00 -9.07 -16.57
CA SER A 255 17.47 -9.15 -16.46
C SER A 255 18.15 -7.86 -15.96
N ASN A 256 17.39 -6.88 -15.48
CA ASN A 256 17.79 -5.48 -15.23
C ASN A 256 18.51 -4.76 -16.41
N SER A 257 18.54 -5.37 -17.59
CA SER A 257 19.19 -4.85 -18.80
C SER A 257 18.27 -4.77 -20.00
N GLU A 258 17.09 -5.40 -19.93
CA GLU A 258 16.09 -5.45 -20.99
C GLU A 258 14.75 -4.96 -20.42
N TRP A 259 14.68 -3.65 -20.22
CA TRP A 259 13.50 -2.90 -19.81
C TRP A 259 12.57 -2.68 -20.97
N GLN A 260 11.35 -3.17 -20.78
CA GLN A 260 10.24 -3.05 -21.71
C GLN A 260 9.12 -2.29 -21.03
N THR A 261 8.46 -1.42 -21.78
CA THR A 261 7.26 -0.72 -21.29
C THR A 261 6.07 -1.65 -21.42
N ASN A 262 5.26 -1.72 -20.37
CA ASN A 262 4.10 -2.57 -20.35
C ASN A 262 2.96 -2.00 -21.21
N SER A 263 2.22 -2.90 -21.86
CA SER A 263 0.86 -2.65 -22.32
C SER A 263 -0.16 -3.05 -21.24
N LEU A 264 -1.44 -2.75 -21.49
CA LEU A 264 -2.51 -3.14 -20.57
C LEU A 264 -2.67 -4.67 -20.50
N GLU A 265 -2.41 -5.36 -21.61
CA GLU A 265 -2.43 -6.83 -21.69
C GLU A 265 -1.24 -7.46 -20.94
N ASP A 266 -0.06 -6.86 -21.05
CA ASP A 266 1.12 -7.34 -20.32
C ASP A 266 0.92 -7.33 -18.80
N LEU A 267 0.15 -6.36 -18.29
CA LEU A 267 -0.13 -6.18 -16.86
C LEU A 267 -1.12 -7.19 -16.28
N GLN A 268 -1.72 -8.04 -17.12
CA GLN A 268 -2.50 -9.18 -16.62
C GLN A 268 -1.59 -10.13 -15.83
N SER A 269 -0.38 -10.38 -16.37
CA SER A 269 0.67 -11.15 -15.72
C SER A 269 1.22 -10.41 -14.50
N ARG A 270 1.23 -11.08 -13.35
CA ARG A 270 1.60 -10.44 -12.07
C ARG A 270 3.07 -10.09 -11.99
N ASP A 271 3.94 -10.88 -12.60
CA ASP A 271 5.37 -10.63 -12.70
C ASP A 271 5.71 -9.29 -13.41
N ARG A 272 4.85 -8.81 -14.31
CA ARG A 272 5.05 -7.58 -15.11
C ARG A 272 4.53 -6.31 -14.43
N ARG A 273 3.77 -6.43 -13.35
CA ARG A 273 3.20 -5.29 -12.63
C ARG A 273 4.30 -4.54 -11.89
N VAL A 274 4.22 -3.22 -11.88
CA VAL A 274 5.29 -2.30 -11.43
C VAL A 274 5.63 -2.42 -9.95
N ALA A 275 4.70 -3.00 -9.21
CA ALA A 275 4.77 -3.15 -7.78
C ALA A 275 5.49 -4.49 -7.43
N HIS A 276 5.79 -5.30 -8.45
CA HIS A 276 6.44 -6.61 -8.38
C HIS A 276 7.85 -6.49 -8.95
N ALA A 277 8.84 -6.91 -8.16
CA ALA A 277 10.22 -6.89 -8.64
C ALA A 277 10.47 -8.08 -9.57
N PRO A 278 11.19 -7.87 -10.69
CA PRO A 278 11.41 -8.92 -11.66
C PRO A 278 12.11 -10.14 -11.06
N TYR A 279 11.69 -11.30 -11.53
CA TYR A 279 12.37 -12.56 -11.35
C TYR A 279 13.74 -12.51 -12.01
N ALA A 280 14.78 -12.97 -11.31
CA ALA A 280 16.01 -13.39 -11.99
C ALA A 280 16.10 -14.91 -11.85
N ALA A 281 16.11 -15.60 -12.99
CA ALA A 281 16.23 -17.05 -13.14
C ALA A 281 17.49 -17.69 -12.53
N ASP A 282 18.32 -16.90 -11.86
CA ASP A 282 19.50 -17.35 -11.13
C ASP A 282 19.75 -16.46 -9.90
N GLY A 283 18.78 -16.37 -8.97
CA GLY A 283 19.02 -15.86 -7.60
C GLY A 283 19.88 -14.60 -7.50
N ILE A 284 19.63 -13.59 -8.35
CA ILE A 284 20.42 -12.36 -8.38
C ILE A 284 20.01 -11.46 -7.21
N GLN A 285 21.02 -10.88 -6.57
CA GLN A 285 20.92 -9.95 -5.46
C GLN A 285 20.04 -8.74 -5.85
N VAL A 286 19.04 -8.41 -5.04
CA VAL A 286 18.37 -7.10 -5.15
C VAL A 286 19.23 -6.10 -4.38
N ASP A 287 19.60 -5.00 -5.06
CA ASP A 287 20.69 -4.09 -4.69
C ASP A 287 20.66 -3.53 -3.26
N GLU A 288 21.88 -3.17 -2.86
CA GLU A 288 22.39 -2.69 -1.59
C GLU A 288 21.58 -1.51 -0.99
N ASP A 289 21.01 -1.68 0.21
CA ASP A 289 21.01 -0.58 1.16
C ASP A 289 22.47 -0.14 1.36
N SER A 290 22.70 1.15 1.59
CA SER A 290 24.02 1.78 1.76
C SER A 290 24.90 1.14 2.86
N GLY A 291 24.37 0.14 3.57
CA GLY A 291 25.05 -0.74 4.53
C GLY A 291 25.51 -2.11 4.02
N GLY A 292 25.45 -2.42 2.73
CA GLY A 292 26.14 -3.59 2.14
C GLY A 292 25.60 -4.97 2.52
N THR A 293 24.30 -5.09 2.85
CA THR A 293 23.66 -6.40 3.03
C THR A 293 22.77 -6.69 1.84
N ALA A 294 23.15 -7.68 1.04
CA ALA A 294 22.40 -8.08 -0.12
C ALA A 294 21.35 -9.15 0.22
N ILE A 295 20.14 -8.97 -0.31
CA ILE A 295 19.04 -9.91 -0.12
C ILE A 295 19.12 -10.94 -1.24
N ASN A 296 19.45 -12.19 -0.90
CA ASN A 296 19.36 -13.31 -1.83
C ASN A 296 17.97 -13.90 -1.74
N LEU A 297 17.25 -13.89 -2.85
CA LEU A 297 15.94 -14.50 -2.98
C LEU A 297 16.14 -15.85 -3.66
N GLN A 298 16.23 -16.90 -2.87
CA GLN A 298 16.33 -18.24 -3.41
C GLN A 298 14.95 -18.65 -3.93
N VAL A 299 14.83 -18.71 -5.25
CA VAL A 299 13.72 -19.36 -5.92
C VAL A 299 13.83 -20.87 -5.68
N GLY A 300 12.69 -21.56 -5.57
CA GLY A 300 12.64 -23.01 -5.74
C GLY A 300 13.50 -23.47 -6.93
N GLY A 301 14.07 -24.67 -6.84
CA GLY A 301 15.16 -25.12 -7.70
C GLY A 301 14.93 -24.90 -9.20
N ALA A 302 16.04 -24.68 -9.92
CA ALA A 302 16.11 -24.50 -11.37
C ALA A 302 15.22 -25.52 -12.12
N GLY A 303 14.02 -25.07 -12.51
CA GLY A 303 12.97 -25.89 -13.11
C GLY A 303 11.61 -25.20 -13.11
N ALA A 304 11.23 -24.53 -12.02
CA ALA A 304 9.95 -23.81 -11.92
C ALA A 304 10.14 -22.31 -12.20
N GLY A 305 9.51 -21.81 -13.25
CA GLY A 305 9.39 -20.37 -13.54
C GLY A 305 8.37 -19.71 -12.63
N PHE A 306 8.69 -19.57 -11.35
CA PHE A 306 7.76 -19.13 -10.30
C PHE A 306 7.03 -17.81 -10.64
N ASP A 307 5.79 -17.93 -11.10
CA ASP A 307 4.71 -16.92 -11.10
C ASP A 307 3.64 -17.49 -10.14
N PRO A 308 3.23 -16.78 -9.07
CA PRO A 308 3.15 -15.32 -9.00
C PRO A 308 4.04 -14.66 -7.94
N ALA A 309 4.90 -13.76 -8.41
CA ALA A 309 5.81 -12.98 -7.57
C ALA A 309 5.03 -12.10 -6.58
N PRO A 310 5.35 -12.10 -5.27
CA PRO A 310 4.75 -11.18 -4.33
C PRO A 310 5.21 -9.74 -4.59
N LEU A 311 4.40 -8.77 -4.16
CA LEU A 311 4.75 -7.35 -4.17
C LEU A 311 6.10 -7.11 -3.47
N ARG A 312 7.01 -6.35 -4.10
CA ARG A 312 8.32 -5.99 -3.52
C ARG A 312 8.51 -4.49 -3.44
N PRO A 313 7.88 -3.85 -2.45
CA PRO A 313 7.77 -2.42 -2.39
C PRO A 313 9.01 -1.60 -2.05
N HIS A 314 10.11 -2.24 -1.62
CA HIS A 314 11.33 -1.55 -1.17
C HIS A 314 11.92 -0.55 -2.17
N ALA A 315 11.60 -0.73 -3.46
CA ALA A 315 12.07 0.10 -4.54
C ALA A 315 11.32 1.43 -4.67
N LEU A 316 10.23 1.68 -3.93
CA LEU A 316 9.54 2.96 -3.94
C LEU A 316 10.11 3.84 -2.82
N LEU A 317 11.00 4.77 -3.20
CA LEU A 317 11.64 5.71 -2.27
C LEU A 317 10.62 6.77 -1.80
N THR A 318 10.76 7.18 -0.54
CA THR A 318 10.03 8.35 -0.03
C THR A 318 10.51 9.62 -0.74
N PHE A 319 9.70 10.67 -0.67
CA PHE A 319 10.11 11.98 -1.16
C PHE A 319 11.47 12.41 -0.59
N GLU A 320 11.68 12.24 0.72
CA GLU A 320 12.90 12.67 1.40
C GLU A 320 14.13 11.88 0.93
N GLN A 321 13.98 10.56 0.80
CA GLN A 321 15.02 9.67 0.29
C GLN A 321 15.39 10.05 -1.15
N LEU A 322 14.40 10.30 -2.00
CA LEU A 322 14.60 10.72 -3.38
C LEU A 322 15.25 12.10 -3.47
N ASN A 323 14.78 13.07 -2.68
CA ASN A 323 15.32 14.42 -2.63
C ASN A 323 16.78 14.41 -2.15
N HIS A 324 17.11 13.60 -1.14
CA HIS A 324 18.49 13.41 -0.68
C HIS A 324 19.37 12.77 -1.77
N ALA A 325 18.87 11.74 -2.46
CA ALA A 325 19.58 11.10 -3.58
C ALA A 325 19.86 12.09 -4.72
N LEU A 326 18.89 12.95 -5.06
CA LEU A 326 19.02 13.97 -6.11
C LEU A 326 19.95 15.12 -5.70
N GLN A 327 19.98 15.52 -4.43
CA GLN A 327 20.91 16.54 -3.92
C GLN A 327 22.38 16.11 -4.00
N TRP A 328 22.65 14.81 -3.88
CA TRP A 328 23.99 14.24 -4.02
C TRP A 328 24.36 13.92 -5.47
N SER A 329 23.39 14.02 -6.40
CA SER A 329 23.64 13.85 -7.83
C SER A 329 24.45 15.05 -8.36
N PRO A 330 25.53 14.83 -9.15
CA PRO A 330 26.38 15.89 -9.70
C PRO A 330 25.63 16.95 -10.54
N SER A 331 24.40 16.68 -10.95
CA SER A 331 23.53 17.53 -11.77
C SER A 331 22.66 18.53 -11.00
N GLY A 332 22.63 18.49 -9.67
CA GLY A 332 22.33 19.64 -8.78
C GLY A 332 21.06 20.46 -8.98
N THR A 333 20.04 19.98 -9.71
CA THR A 333 18.76 20.69 -9.86
C THR A 333 17.59 19.77 -9.46
N ASN A 334 16.86 20.17 -8.41
CA ASN A 334 15.66 19.49 -7.95
C ASN A 334 14.46 19.84 -8.86
N ASN A 335 14.57 19.55 -10.16
CA ASN A 335 13.46 19.71 -11.11
C ASN A 335 12.35 18.67 -10.89
N ARG A 336 12.50 17.80 -9.90
CA ARG A 336 11.61 16.68 -9.59
C ARG A 336 11.11 16.73 -8.15
N ASP A 337 10.57 17.87 -7.76
CA ASP A 337 9.82 17.97 -6.51
C ASP A 337 8.50 17.19 -6.66
N ARG A 338 8.47 15.98 -6.09
CA ARG A 338 7.30 15.06 -6.11
C ARG A 338 6.35 15.27 -4.92
N THR A 339 6.62 16.23 -4.02
CA THR A 339 5.79 16.43 -2.82
C THR A 339 4.32 16.69 -3.13
N GLY A 340 4.02 17.34 -4.25
CA GLY A 340 2.64 17.62 -4.67
C GLY A 340 2.00 16.55 -5.56
N GLU A 341 2.75 15.53 -5.96
CA GLU A 341 2.31 14.48 -6.89
C GLU A 341 2.12 13.14 -6.18
N ASP A 342 3.13 12.71 -5.41
CA ASP A 342 3.18 11.39 -4.79
C ASP A 342 2.64 11.38 -3.35
N VAL A 343 2.92 12.44 -2.58
CA VAL A 343 2.52 12.52 -1.17
C VAL A 343 1.07 13.00 -1.11
N MET A 344 0.16 12.09 -0.73
CA MET A 344 -1.26 12.40 -0.61
C MET A 344 -1.55 13.04 0.75
N LEU A 345 -0.97 12.47 1.82
CA LEU A 345 -1.22 12.94 3.17
C LEU A 345 -0.09 12.53 4.12
N THR A 346 0.44 13.50 4.87
CA THR A 346 1.35 13.24 5.99
C THR A 346 0.56 13.05 7.28
N ASN A 347 1.17 12.48 8.31
CA ASN A 347 0.59 12.35 9.63
C ASN A 347 -0.67 11.45 9.63
N THR A 348 -0.63 10.43 8.78
CA THR A 348 -1.68 9.42 8.66
C THR A 348 -1.49 8.39 9.78
N LEU A 349 -2.57 8.06 10.47
CA LEU A 349 -2.58 7.02 11.51
C LEU A 349 -2.99 5.65 10.95
N ALA A 350 -3.88 5.63 9.96
CA ALA A 350 -4.33 4.40 9.34
C ALA A 350 -4.67 4.60 7.86
N PHE A 351 -4.38 3.55 7.10
CA PHE A 351 -4.80 3.35 5.73
C PHE A 351 -5.26 1.89 5.66
N ASP A 352 -6.56 1.73 5.62
CA ASP A 352 -7.29 0.49 5.90
C ASP A 352 -8.14 0.13 4.70
N VAL A 353 -7.94 -1.05 4.13
CA VAL A 353 -8.58 -1.51 2.90
C VAL A 353 -9.40 -2.76 3.18
N ARG A 354 -10.69 -2.55 3.48
CA ARG A 354 -11.62 -3.65 3.72
C ARG A 354 -12.42 -4.00 2.50
N ILE A 355 -12.79 -5.26 2.39
CA ILE A 355 -13.64 -5.77 1.32
C ILE A 355 -15.01 -6.16 1.85
N PHE A 356 -16.03 -6.07 1.01
CA PHE A 356 -17.36 -6.52 1.38
C PHE A 356 -17.49 -8.05 1.23
N ASP A 357 -17.54 -8.75 2.35
CA ASP A 357 -17.84 -10.19 2.39
C ASP A 357 -19.34 -10.40 2.67
N PRO A 358 -20.12 -10.93 1.71
CA PRO A 358 -21.57 -11.12 1.87
C PRO A 358 -21.95 -12.16 2.91
N ILE A 359 -21.03 -13.04 3.32
CA ILE A 359 -21.31 -14.09 4.32
C ILE A 359 -20.71 -13.78 5.69
N ALA A 360 -19.92 -12.71 5.81
CA ALA A 360 -19.33 -12.30 7.08
C ALA A 360 -20.43 -12.08 8.13
N ALA A 361 -20.31 -12.81 9.25
CA ALA A 361 -21.32 -12.81 10.30
C ALA A 361 -21.18 -11.56 11.17
N VAL A 362 -22.27 -10.85 11.42
CA VAL A 362 -22.34 -9.76 12.39
C VAL A 362 -23.05 -10.29 13.63
N GLY A 363 -22.26 -10.50 14.67
CA GLY A 363 -22.72 -11.02 15.96
C GLY A 363 -23.24 -9.92 16.87
N ARG A 364 -23.68 -10.30 18.07
CA ARG A 364 -23.99 -9.36 19.15
C ARG A 364 -22.95 -9.47 20.24
N ASP A 365 -22.63 -8.37 20.90
CA ASP A 365 -21.83 -8.40 22.11
C ASP A 365 -22.47 -9.36 23.14
N ALA A 366 -21.73 -10.40 23.54
CA ALA A 366 -22.19 -11.41 24.47
C ALA A 366 -22.43 -10.86 25.88
N ALA A 367 -21.81 -9.72 26.25
CA ALA A 367 -21.94 -9.13 27.58
C ALA A 367 -23.18 -8.24 27.72
N THR A 368 -23.50 -7.43 26.70
CA THR A 368 -24.62 -6.46 26.77
C THR A 368 -25.79 -6.76 25.83
N SER A 369 -25.59 -7.63 24.82
CA SER A 369 -26.54 -7.99 23.77
C SER A 369 -27.17 -6.79 23.04
N SER A 370 -26.56 -5.60 23.14
CA SER A 370 -27.10 -4.33 22.66
C SER A 370 -26.30 -3.71 21.51
N LEU A 371 -25.07 -4.18 21.33
CA LEU A 371 -24.15 -3.75 20.28
C LEU A 371 -23.98 -4.89 19.27
N SER A 372 -24.07 -4.56 18.00
CA SER A 372 -23.68 -5.46 16.91
C SER A 372 -22.18 -5.34 16.69
N LEU A 373 -21.50 -6.48 16.53
CA LEU A 373 -20.06 -6.56 16.31
C LEU A 373 -19.82 -7.21 14.95
N ALA A 374 -19.11 -6.52 14.07
CA ALA A 374 -18.60 -7.04 12.80
C ALA A 374 -17.16 -7.56 12.97
N PRO A 375 -16.66 -8.41 12.05
CA PRO A 375 -15.24 -8.76 12.02
C PRO A 375 -14.36 -7.50 12.02
N GLY A 376 -13.30 -7.51 12.83
CA GLY A 376 -12.45 -6.34 13.09
C GLY A 376 -12.85 -5.54 14.34
N ASP A 377 -14.12 -5.60 14.79
CA ASP A 377 -14.53 -4.87 15.98
C ASP A 377 -13.91 -5.46 17.27
N PRO A 378 -13.48 -4.62 18.23
CA PRO A 378 -13.03 -5.09 19.53
C PRO A 378 -14.10 -5.96 20.23
N GLY A 379 -13.71 -7.17 20.60
CA GLY A 379 -14.60 -8.15 21.22
C GLY A 379 -15.37 -9.06 20.26
N TYR A 380 -15.21 -8.90 18.94
CA TYR A 380 -15.87 -9.74 17.94
C TYR A 380 -15.62 -11.25 18.14
N GLY A 381 -14.41 -11.65 18.53
CA GLY A 381 -14.08 -13.06 18.80
C GLY A 381 -14.88 -13.71 19.95
N ALA A 382 -15.54 -12.91 20.79
CA ALA A 382 -16.42 -13.37 21.87
C ALA A 382 -17.90 -13.06 21.60
N ALA A 383 -18.27 -12.63 20.39
CA ALA A 383 -19.64 -12.29 20.03
C ALA A 383 -20.57 -13.52 20.01
N ASP A 384 -21.85 -13.30 20.29
CA ASP A 384 -22.92 -14.27 20.13
C ASP A 384 -23.49 -14.22 18.70
N PHE A 385 -23.45 -15.36 18.01
CA PHE A 385 -23.89 -15.52 16.62
C PHE A 385 -25.23 -16.27 16.48
N THR A 386 -25.97 -16.49 17.58
CA THR A 386 -27.23 -17.25 17.57
C THR A 386 -28.29 -16.66 16.62
N ASP A 387 -28.26 -15.35 16.35
CA ASP A 387 -29.08 -14.63 15.35
C ASP A 387 -28.22 -13.67 14.51
N ALA A 388 -27.07 -14.14 14.02
CA ALA A 388 -26.14 -13.29 13.28
C ALA A 388 -26.76 -12.74 11.99
N MET A 389 -26.50 -11.46 11.71
CA MET A 389 -26.72 -10.91 10.37
C MET A 389 -25.54 -11.28 9.48
N GLN A 390 -25.69 -11.22 8.16
CA GLN A 390 -24.61 -11.48 7.21
C GLN A 390 -24.33 -10.23 6.37
N GLY A 391 -23.07 -10.05 5.99
CA GLY A 391 -22.60 -8.92 5.20
C GLY A 391 -21.90 -7.88 6.05
N ALA A 392 -20.58 -7.78 5.90
CA ALA A 392 -19.76 -6.75 6.54
C ALA A 392 -18.56 -6.39 5.65
N PHE A 393 -18.01 -5.20 5.88
CA PHE A 393 -16.67 -4.88 5.40
C PHE A 393 -15.66 -5.49 6.34
N VAL A 394 -14.75 -6.28 5.80
CA VAL A 394 -13.80 -7.12 6.55
C VAL A 394 -12.43 -7.07 5.88
N ASP A 395 -11.40 -7.24 6.69
CA ASP A 395 -10.04 -7.48 6.25
C ASP A 395 -9.96 -8.83 5.52
N LEU A 396 -8.96 -9.01 4.67
CA LEU A 396 -8.73 -10.32 4.07
C LEU A 396 -8.30 -11.33 5.13
N ASN A 397 -8.81 -12.57 5.03
CA ASN A 397 -8.52 -13.62 6.01
C ASN A 397 -8.94 -13.22 7.45
N TRP A 398 -10.12 -12.62 7.62
CA TRP A 398 -10.58 -12.05 8.90
C TRP A 398 -10.78 -13.08 10.03
N SER A 399 -10.95 -14.38 9.76
CA SER A 399 -11.10 -15.40 10.83
C SER A 399 -9.79 -15.88 11.44
N ARG A 400 -8.63 -15.51 10.86
CA ARG A 400 -7.28 -15.90 11.36
C ARG A 400 -7.07 -17.41 11.46
N THR A 401 -7.82 -18.20 10.69
CA THR A 401 -7.75 -19.66 10.71
C THR A 401 -6.63 -20.15 9.82
N SER A 402 -5.46 -20.43 10.39
CA SER A 402 -4.35 -21.05 9.64
C SER A 402 -4.80 -22.38 9.01
N PRO A 403 -4.45 -22.65 7.74
CA PRO A 403 -4.75 -23.94 7.14
C PRO A 403 -4.03 -25.04 7.92
N THR A 404 -4.78 -26.07 8.31
CA THR A 404 -4.18 -27.35 8.74
C THR A 404 -3.48 -27.98 7.53
N ALA A 405 -2.35 -28.65 7.75
CA ALA A 405 -1.36 -29.06 6.73
C ALA A 405 -1.82 -30.20 5.78
N GLY A 406 -3.05 -30.12 5.28
CA GLY A 406 -3.66 -31.05 4.34
C GLY A 406 -5.11 -30.67 4.15
N THR A 407 -5.37 -29.40 3.84
CA THR A 407 -6.71 -28.90 3.49
C THR A 407 -6.46 -27.84 2.43
N ASP A 408 -6.51 -28.23 1.15
CA ASP A 408 -6.55 -27.31 0.01
C ASP A 408 -7.93 -26.65 0.04
N TYR A 409 -8.02 -25.63 0.89
CA TYR A 409 -9.29 -25.03 1.24
C TYR A 409 -9.74 -24.17 0.06
N TYR A 410 -10.73 -24.66 -0.70
CA TYR A 410 -11.53 -23.85 -1.61
C TYR A 410 -12.25 -22.80 -0.80
N ASN A 411 -11.56 -21.68 -0.55
CA ASN A 411 -12.13 -20.62 0.24
C ASN A 411 -13.15 -19.88 -0.63
N GLN A 412 -14.39 -20.35 -0.59
CA GLN A 412 -15.53 -19.73 -1.26
C GLN A 412 -15.91 -18.36 -0.66
N THR A 413 -15.07 -17.81 0.21
CA THR A 413 -15.35 -16.70 1.12
C THR A 413 -14.05 -15.95 1.38
N PHE A 414 -14.12 -14.73 1.89
CA PHE A 414 -12.91 -13.97 2.23
C PHE A 414 -12.44 -14.23 3.67
N GLN A 415 -13.07 -15.20 4.34
CA GLN A 415 -12.90 -15.48 5.76
C GLN A 415 -11.54 -16.08 6.10
N ASN A 416 -11.15 -17.15 5.40
CA ASN A 416 -9.94 -17.91 5.70
C ASN A 416 -8.71 -17.43 4.90
N PHE A 417 -7.60 -18.14 5.07
CA PHE A 417 -6.37 -17.93 4.30
C PHE A 417 -6.60 -18.04 2.78
N PRO A 418 -5.77 -17.36 1.98
CA PRO A 418 -5.82 -17.47 0.53
C PRO A 418 -5.47 -18.88 0.07
N ASN A 419 -5.95 -19.22 -1.13
CA ASN A 419 -5.73 -20.51 -1.78
C ASN A 419 -4.23 -20.87 -1.84
N THR A 420 -3.88 -22.11 -1.49
CA THR A 420 -2.51 -22.65 -1.54
C THR A 420 -1.94 -22.67 -2.96
N LYS A 421 -2.78 -22.92 -3.98
CA LYS A 421 -2.41 -22.86 -5.41
C LYS A 421 -2.08 -21.46 -5.91
N SER A 422 -2.47 -20.42 -5.17
CA SER A 422 -2.00 -19.06 -5.46
C SER A 422 -0.52 -18.86 -5.14
N GLN A 423 0.05 -19.69 -4.25
CA GLN A 423 1.40 -19.52 -3.71
C GLN A 423 1.61 -18.19 -2.94
N LEU A 424 0.52 -17.51 -2.55
CA LEU A 424 0.50 -16.19 -1.89
C LEU A 424 -0.12 -16.22 -0.49
N ASN A 425 0.40 -17.07 0.39
CA ASN A 425 -0.20 -17.33 1.70
C ASN A 425 0.66 -16.93 2.90
N ASN A 426 1.98 -16.76 2.75
CA ASN A 426 2.86 -16.45 3.86
C ASN A 426 4.24 -15.91 3.44
N VAL A 427 4.87 -15.15 4.32
CA VAL A 427 6.31 -14.82 4.27
C VAL A 427 6.99 -15.40 5.51
N THR A 428 7.61 -16.58 5.36
CA THR A 428 8.36 -17.27 6.44
C THR A 428 9.75 -16.67 6.66
N ILE A 429 10.07 -16.34 7.92
CA ILE A 429 11.37 -15.78 8.34
C ILE A 429 12.28 -16.92 8.84
N TYR A 430 13.25 -17.35 8.01
CA TYR A 430 14.15 -18.44 8.38
C TYR A 430 15.43 -17.97 9.09
N GLY A 431 15.53 -18.33 10.37
CA GLY A 431 16.77 -18.27 11.14
C GLY A 431 17.68 -19.47 10.88
N GLY A 432 18.34 -19.53 9.71
CA GLY A 432 19.48 -20.43 9.45
C GLY A 432 19.20 -21.94 9.35
N ASN A 433 19.55 -22.50 8.18
CA ASN A 433 19.58 -23.93 7.80
C ASN A 433 18.22 -24.68 7.76
N SER A 434 17.64 -24.67 6.54
CA SER A 434 16.99 -25.81 5.85
C SER A 434 15.51 -25.67 5.50
N SER A 435 15.23 -26.05 4.24
CA SER A 435 13.95 -26.40 3.56
C SER A 435 13.07 -25.23 3.13
N SER A 436 13.11 -24.93 1.82
CA SER A 436 12.28 -23.98 1.09
C SER A 436 10.79 -24.31 1.24
N ILE A 437 10.01 -23.31 1.64
CA ILE A 437 8.55 -23.28 1.50
C ILE A 437 8.19 -22.04 0.67
N PHE A 438 7.27 -22.28 -0.26
CA PHE A 438 6.77 -21.44 -1.34
C PHE A 438 6.53 -19.96 -0.95
N GLY A 439 6.80 -19.05 -1.90
CA GLY A 439 6.45 -17.63 -1.80
C GLY A 439 7.33 -16.71 -0.96
N SER A 440 8.23 -17.22 -0.09
CA SER A 440 8.99 -16.38 0.84
C SER A 440 10.46 -16.16 0.47
N THR A 441 10.88 -14.91 0.54
CA THR A 441 12.26 -14.45 0.46
C THR A 441 13.05 -14.79 1.74
N THR A 442 14.38 -14.90 1.67
CA THR A 442 15.25 -14.99 2.86
C THR A 442 15.89 -13.64 3.20
N PRO A 443 15.26 -12.81 4.03
CA PRO A 443 15.92 -11.66 4.63
C PRO A 443 16.77 -12.13 5.83
N THR A 444 18.05 -11.78 5.81
CA THR A 444 19.04 -12.17 6.82
C THR A 444 18.84 -11.45 8.16
N THR A 445 18.02 -10.38 8.23
CA THR A 445 17.74 -9.60 9.44
C THR A 445 16.36 -8.91 9.40
N LYS A 446 15.82 -8.54 10.57
CA LYS A 446 14.55 -7.79 10.73
C LYS A 446 14.50 -6.47 9.97
N ALA A 447 15.62 -5.74 9.90
CA ALA A 447 15.71 -4.45 9.20
C ALA A 447 15.48 -4.58 7.69
N ILE A 448 15.80 -5.74 7.11
CA ILE A 448 15.64 -6.02 5.69
C ILE A 448 14.19 -6.37 5.37
N LEU A 449 13.44 -6.99 6.29
CA LEU A 449 12.00 -7.25 6.12
C LEU A 449 11.19 -5.96 6.06
N ASN A 450 11.49 -5.02 6.97
CA ASN A 450 10.84 -3.71 7.02
C ASN A 450 10.96 -2.95 5.70
N SER A 451 12.14 -2.96 5.09
CA SER A 451 12.31 -2.34 3.77
C SER A 451 11.65 -3.15 2.66
N SER A 452 11.65 -4.49 2.74
CA SER A 452 11.23 -5.38 1.65
C SER A 452 9.73 -5.49 1.40
N PHE A 453 8.88 -5.35 2.43
CA PHE A 453 7.44 -5.68 2.35
C PHE A 453 6.51 -4.59 2.93
N PHE A 454 6.94 -3.34 3.01
CA PHE A 454 6.15 -2.23 3.63
C PHE A 454 5.69 -2.50 5.07
N LEU A 455 6.34 -3.41 5.80
CA LEU A 455 6.01 -3.68 7.19
C LEU A 455 6.21 -2.41 8.02
N GLN A 456 5.12 -1.93 8.61
CA GLN A 456 5.16 -0.74 9.44
C GLN A 456 5.47 -1.11 10.89
N ASN A 457 5.00 -2.26 11.36
CA ASN A 457 5.28 -2.76 12.69
C ASN A 457 6.17 -4.04 12.72
N PRO A 458 7.48 -3.90 13.00
CA PRO A 458 8.39 -5.02 13.16
C PRO A 458 8.18 -5.91 14.39
N THR A 459 7.26 -5.60 15.30
CA THR A 459 7.00 -6.48 16.47
C THR A 459 6.37 -7.82 16.07
N MET A 460 5.69 -7.87 14.92
CA MET A 460 5.19 -9.09 14.27
C MET A 460 6.31 -10.03 13.77
N LEU A 461 7.55 -9.51 13.59
CA LEU A 461 8.75 -10.27 13.19
C LEU A 461 9.30 -11.21 14.29
N SER A 462 8.65 -11.28 15.45
CA SER A 462 9.01 -12.20 16.52
C SER A 462 8.44 -13.62 16.29
N THR A 463 7.42 -13.73 15.44
CA THR A 463 6.84 -14.99 15.00
C THR A 463 7.50 -15.39 13.67
N GLY A 464 7.89 -16.65 13.50
CA GLY A 464 8.69 -17.10 12.34
C GLY A 464 7.98 -17.01 10.97
N SER A 465 6.78 -16.43 10.90
CA SER A 465 5.96 -16.32 9.68
C SER A 465 5.08 -15.07 9.74
N LEU A 466 5.15 -14.23 8.70
CA LEU A 466 4.27 -13.09 8.52
C LEU A 466 3.15 -13.48 7.57
N ASN A 467 1.92 -13.49 8.08
CA ASN A 467 0.76 -13.84 7.28
C ASN A 467 0.31 -12.61 6.49
N TYR A 468 0.35 -12.73 5.17
CA TYR A 468 -0.26 -11.77 4.25
C TYR A 468 -1.53 -12.40 3.69
N ALA A 469 -2.46 -11.57 3.25
CA ALA A 469 -3.54 -12.01 2.41
C ALA A 469 -3.61 -11.13 1.16
N TYR A 470 -3.98 -11.75 0.05
CA TYR A 470 -3.97 -11.10 -1.26
C TYR A 470 -5.35 -11.26 -1.86
N TYR A 471 -5.84 -10.22 -2.52
CA TYR A 471 -6.92 -10.35 -3.49
C TYR A 471 -6.36 -9.94 -4.85
N ASP A 472 -6.68 -10.71 -5.89
CA ASP A 472 -6.22 -10.44 -7.25
C ASP A 472 -7.32 -10.81 -8.23
N THR A 473 -7.47 -10.03 -9.30
CA THR A 473 -8.37 -10.37 -10.40
C THR A 473 -7.94 -11.61 -11.20
N TRP A 474 -6.70 -12.07 -11.03
CA TRP A 474 -6.07 -13.29 -11.55
C TRP A 474 -6.37 -13.65 -13.01
N PRO A 475 -5.37 -13.61 -13.89
CA PRO A 475 -5.61 -13.93 -15.29
C PRO A 475 -5.74 -15.45 -15.47
N PHE A 476 -6.58 -15.84 -16.42
CA PHE A 476 -6.57 -17.19 -17.00
C PHE A 476 -5.41 -17.37 -18.01
N TYR A 477 -4.47 -16.42 -18.02
CA TYR A 477 -3.31 -16.42 -18.91
C TYR A 477 -2.32 -17.53 -18.57
N TYR A 478 -2.20 -17.88 -17.28
CA TYR A 478 -1.26 -18.90 -16.82
C TYR A 478 -1.57 -20.29 -17.39
N GLU A 479 -2.83 -20.58 -17.69
CA GLU A 479 -3.24 -21.85 -18.28
C GLU A 479 -3.04 -21.91 -19.81
N VAL A 480 -2.39 -20.92 -20.42
CA VAL A 480 -2.16 -20.85 -21.87
C VAL A 480 -0.80 -20.25 -22.26
N ASP A 481 0.09 -20.02 -21.30
CA ASP A 481 1.37 -19.34 -21.54
C ASP A 481 2.52 -20.31 -21.86
N GLY A 482 2.27 -21.61 -21.73
CA GLY A 482 3.22 -22.67 -22.03
C GLY A 482 4.31 -22.82 -20.97
N VAL A 483 4.10 -22.32 -19.75
CA VAL A 483 4.99 -22.44 -18.61
C VAL A 483 4.35 -23.36 -17.56
N ASP A 484 5.16 -24.22 -16.96
CA ASP A 484 4.75 -25.09 -15.84
C ASP A 484 4.93 -24.32 -14.52
N GLN A 485 3.84 -23.69 -14.02
CA GLN A 485 3.88 -22.88 -12.79
C GLN A 485 4.00 -23.73 -11.52
N ASN A 486 3.37 -24.90 -11.49
CA ASN A 486 3.30 -25.75 -10.30
C ASN A 486 4.53 -26.69 -10.18
N GLY A 487 5.27 -26.90 -11.28
CA GLY A 487 6.49 -27.67 -11.40
C GLY A 487 6.28 -29.19 -11.49
N ASP A 488 5.10 -29.67 -11.86
CA ASP A 488 4.76 -31.09 -11.91
C ASP A 488 5.17 -31.80 -13.22
N GLY A 489 5.58 -31.03 -14.24
CA GLY A 489 6.01 -31.50 -15.54
C GLY A 489 4.92 -31.63 -16.59
N VAL A 490 3.69 -31.23 -16.29
CA VAL A 490 2.60 -30.94 -17.22
C VAL A 490 2.58 -29.42 -17.46
N ILE A 491 2.04 -29.00 -18.61
CA ILE A 491 1.97 -27.59 -18.99
C ILE A 491 0.55 -27.30 -19.43
N ASP A 492 -0.02 -26.18 -18.97
CA ASP A 492 -1.34 -25.68 -19.33
C ASP A 492 -2.45 -26.74 -19.09
N GLU A 493 -2.38 -27.49 -17.99
CA GLU A 493 -3.30 -28.61 -17.67
C GLU A 493 -4.77 -28.21 -17.71
N GLY A 494 -5.11 -27.06 -17.12
CA GLY A 494 -6.50 -26.57 -17.09
C GLY A 494 -7.09 -26.13 -18.43
N THR A 495 -6.38 -26.30 -19.56
CA THR A 495 -6.94 -26.09 -20.91
C THR A 495 -6.54 -27.12 -21.97
N ASN A 496 -5.91 -28.22 -21.58
CA ASN A 496 -5.32 -29.14 -22.54
C ASN A 496 -6.32 -30.18 -23.10
N GLY A 497 -7.53 -30.25 -22.52
CA GLY A 497 -8.62 -31.12 -22.95
C GLY A 497 -8.46 -32.58 -22.57
N PHE A 498 -7.61 -32.87 -21.59
CA PHE A 498 -7.43 -34.18 -20.98
C PHE A 498 -7.97 -34.18 -19.54
N ASP A 499 -8.10 -35.39 -19.01
CA ASP A 499 -8.39 -35.66 -17.61
C ASP A 499 -7.04 -36.17 -17.06
N ASP A 500 -6.23 -35.24 -16.58
CA ASP A 500 -4.86 -35.44 -16.13
C ASP A 500 -4.79 -35.99 -14.70
N ASP A 501 -5.80 -35.70 -13.88
CA ASP A 501 -5.88 -36.15 -12.49
C ASP A 501 -6.65 -37.48 -12.32
N GLY A 502 -7.45 -37.87 -13.32
CA GLY A 502 -8.19 -39.13 -13.39
C GLY A 502 -9.55 -39.09 -12.70
N ASP A 503 -10.15 -37.90 -12.51
CA ASP A 503 -11.42 -37.68 -11.81
C ASP A 503 -12.68 -37.83 -12.70
N ASP A 504 -12.50 -38.18 -13.98
CA ASP A 504 -13.53 -38.27 -15.04
C ASP A 504 -14.15 -36.90 -15.42
N ILE A 505 -13.57 -35.79 -14.98
CA ILE A 505 -13.82 -34.41 -15.43
C ILE A 505 -12.59 -33.99 -16.29
N VAL A 506 -12.79 -33.00 -17.14
CA VAL A 506 -11.76 -32.52 -18.06
C VAL A 506 -11.68 -31.03 -17.86
N ASP A 507 -10.47 -30.52 -17.68
CA ASP A 507 -10.15 -29.11 -17.48
C ASP A 507 -10.98 -28.50 -16.32
N GLU A 508 -11.11 -29.17 -15.16
CA GLU A 508 -11.89 -28.65 -14.05
C GLU A 508 -11.19 -27.52 -13.29
N HIS A 509 -11.86 -26.37 -13.30
CA HIS A 509 -11.36 -25.15 -12.67
C HIS A 509 -11.49 -25.13 -11.14
N PHE A 510 -12.04 -26.19 -10.54
CA PHE A 510 -12.25 -26.29 -9.10
C PHE A 510 -12.19 -27.76 -8.73
N ALA A 511 -11.51 -28.10 -7.64
CA ALA A 511 -11.75 -29.40 -7.04
C ALA A 511 -13.23 -29.54 -6.75
N SER A 512 -13.72 -30.71 -7.10
CA SER A 512 -14.97 -31.18 -6.56
C SER A 512 -14.67 -32.07 -5.36
N ASP A 513 -15.36 -31.82 -4.25
CA ASP A 513 -15.48 -32.80 -3.16
C ASP A 513 -16.31 -33.96 -3.72
N LEU A 514 -15.62 -34.93 -4.35
CA LEU A 514 -16.24 -36.04 -5.06
C LEU A 514 -16.90 -37.03 -4.09
N ASN A 515 -16.46 -37.01 -2.83
CA ASN A 515 -16.88 -37.95 -1.81
C ASN A 515 -17.91 -37.38 -0.79
N ASP A 516 -18.21 -36.07 -0.84
CA ASP A 516 -19.12 -35.29 0.03
C ASP A 516 -18.75 -35.39 1.52
N ASP A 517 -17.46 -35.50 1.85
CA ASP A 517 -16.96 -35.54 3.23
C ASP A 517 -16.54 -34.16 3.77
N GLY A 518 -16.57 -33.14 2.92
CA GLY A 518 -16.21 -31.77 3.22
C GLY A 518 -14.71 -31.50 3.21
N ASP A 519 -13.90 -32.41 2.67
CA ASP A 519 -12.44 -32.36 2.62
C ASP A 519 -11.90 -32.54 1.19
N THR A 520 -11.72 -31.43 0.47
CA THR A 520 -11.13 -31.38 -0.89
C THR A 520 -9.61 -31.51 -0.90
N SER A 521 -9.02 -32.23 0.06
CA SER A 521 -7.56 -32.45 0.14
C SER A 521 -7.15 -33.87 -0.20
N ASP A 522 -8.11 -34.70 -0.59
CA ASP A 522 -7.87 -36.04 -1.06
C ASP A 522 -7.18 -36.01 -2.43
N ALA A 523 -6.16 -36.85 -2.60
CA ALA A 523 -5.46 -37.00 -3.87
C ALA A 523 -6.44 -37.51 -4.95
N GLY A 524 -6.83 -36.64 -5.88
CA GLY A 524 -7.90 -36.85 -6.88
C GLY A 524 -9.07 -35.87 -6.76
N GLU A 525 -8.95 -34.88 -5.87
CA GLU A 525 -9.86 -33.75 -5.72
C GLU A 525 -9.04 -32.44 -5.73
N GLU A 526 -8.08 -32.31 -6.65
CA GLU A 526 -7.32 -31.08 -6.87
C GLU A 526 -7.74 -30.52 -8.23
N SER A 527 -7.92 -29.21 -8.39
CA SER A 527 -8.21 -28.65 -9.71
C SER A 527 -7.06 -28.93 -10.68
N GLU A 528 -7.32 -29.18 -11.96
CA GLU A 528 -6.32 -29.22 -13.02
C GLU A 528 -5.65 -27.87 -13.35
N LEU A 529 -5.96 -26.78 -12.65
CA LEU A 529 -5.30 -25.50 -12.89
C LEU A 529 -3.89 -25.46 -12.29
N GLU A 530 -2.94 -24.94 -13.07
CA GLU A 530 -1.55 -24.77 -12.63
C GLU A 530 -1.46 -23.71 -11.53
N THR A 531 -2.30 -22.67 -11.59
CA THR A 531 -2.42 -21.65 -10.55
C THR A 531 -3.85 -21.18 -10.33
N GLU A 532 -4.13 -20.74 -9.11
CA GLU A 532 -5.46 -20.23 -8.75
C GLU A 532 -5.42 -18.90 -8.01
N PRO A 533 -6.45 -18.04 -8.16
CA PRO A 533 -6.53 -16.80 -7.40
C PRO A 533 -6.51 -17.09 -5.90
N PRO A 534 -5.91 -16.19 -5.09
CA PRO A 534 -6.00 -16.24 -3.63
C PRO A 534 -7.44 -16.42 -3.12
N TYR A 535 -8.40 -15.75 -3.77
CA TYR A 535 -9.82 -15.88 -3.54
C TYR A 535 -10.56 -15.96 -4.86
N SER A 536 -11.33 -17.02 -5.09
CA SER A 536 -12.07 -17.25 -6.35
C SER A 536 -13.41 -16.49 -6.44
N LYS A 537 -13.66 -15.54 -5.54
CA LYS A 537 -14.90 -14.76 -5.49
C LYS A 537 -14.71 -13.37 -6.06
N ALA A 538 -15.70 -12.91 -6.83
CA ALA A 538 -15.75 -11.54 -7.29
C ALA A 538 -15.86 -10.57 -6.11
N LEU A 539 -15.08 -9.50 -6.16
CA LEU A 539 -15.13 -8.42 -5.19
C LEU A 539 -16.32 -7.52 -5.50
N ARG A 540 -17.26 -7.42 -4.55
CA ARG A 540 -18.46 -6.60 -4.73
C ARG A 540 -18.18 -5.13 -4.47
N ALA A 541 -17.50 -4.83 -3.37
CA ALA A 541 -17.19 -3.48 -2.96
C ALA A 541 -15.95 -3.47 -2.07
N VAL A 542 -15.27 -2.33 -2.06
CA VAL A 542 -14.14 -2.02 -1.17
C VAL A 542 -14.47 -0.78 -0.35
N SER A 543 -14.07 -0.80 0.91
CA SER A 543 -14.12 0.34 1.82
C SER A 543 -12.70 0.71 2.20
N VAL A 544 -12.24 1.89 1.78
CA VAL A 544 -10.95 2.44 2.17
C VAL A 544 -11.12 3.49 3.25
N THR A 545 -10.55 3.27 4.42
CA THR A 545 -10.57 4.23 5.53
C THR A 545 -9.21 4.89 5.68
N VAL A 546 -9.21 6.23 5.72
CA VAL A 546 -8.01 7.04 5.97
C VAL A 546 -8.20 7.78 7.29
N ARG A 547 -7.30 7.56 8.24
CA ARG A 547 -7.29 8.21 9.55
C ARG A 547 -6.04 9.06 9.71
N VAL A 548 -6.20 10.24 10.31
CA VAL A 548 -5.16 11.26 10.30
C VAL A 548 -5.20 12.01 11.62
N ILE A 549 -4.05 12.49 12.09
CA ILE A 549 -3.94 13.23 13.34
C ILE A 549 -3.36 14.62 13.14
N GLU A 550 -3.96 15.59 13.83
CA GLU A 550 -3.39 16.92 13.96
C GLU A 550 -2.35 16.96 15.09
N GLU A 551 -1.07 17.22 14.78
CA GLU A 551 0.03 17.20 15.76
C GLU A 551 -0.21 18.11 16.97
N GLY A 552 -0.70 19.33 16.74
CA GLY A 552 -0.81 20.34 17.80
C GLY A 552 -1.93 20.05 18.80
N THR A 553 -3.04 19.49 18.32
CA THR A 553 -4.25 19.27 19.14
C THR A 553 -4.49 17.80 19.48
N ARG A 554 -3.75 16.88 18.84
CA ARG A 554 -3.98 15.43 18.84
C ARG A 554 -5.41 15.04 18.48
N GLN A 555 -6.08 15.87 17.68
CA GLN A 555 -7.40 15.55 17.15
C GLN A 555 -7.25 14.61 15.97
N VAL A 556 -8.00 13.52 16.03
CA VAL A 556 -8.07 12.53 14.95
C VAL A 556 -9.25 12.85 14.05
N ARG A 557 -9.03 12.76 12.75
CA ARG A 557 -10.07 12.79 11.72
C ARG A 557 -10.00 11.52 10.89
N GLN A 558 -11.15 11.10 10.40
CA GLN A 558 -11.29 9.93 9.56
C GLN A 558 -12.22 10.27 8.41
N ASP A 559 -11.92 9.73 7.24
CA ASP A 559 -12.83 9.65 6.11
C ASP A 559 -12.83 8.20 5.58
N THR A 560 -13.97 7.76 5.08
CA THR A 560 -14.14 6.39 4.55
C THR A 560 -14.79 6.48 3.17
N ILE A 561 -14.11 5.88 2.20
CA ILE A 561 -14.48 5.84 0.78
C ILE A 561 -15.03 4.45 0.50
N VAL A 562 -16.17 4.34 -0.18
CA VAL A 562 -16.73 3.05 -0.58
C VAL A 562 -16.87 3.03 -2.09
N ALA A 563 -16.20 2.08 -2.74
CA ALA A 563 -16.33 1.81 -4.16
C ALA A 563 -17.11 0.51 -4.37
N ASP A 564 -18.11 0.55 -5.24
CA ASP A 564 -18.91 -0.60 -5.66
C ASP A 564 -18.48 -1.01 -7.07
N PHE A 565 -18.25 -2.30 -7.28
CA PHE A 565 -17.81 -2.87 -8.56
C PHE A 565 -18.89 -3.68 -9.25
N LEU A 566 -20.07 -3.86 -8.63
CA LEU A 566 -21.19 -4.52 -9.29
C LEU A 566 -21.84 -3.58 -10.31
N PRO A 567 -22.13 -4.04 -11.54
CA PRO A 567 -22.92 -3.25 -12.48
C PRO A 567 -24.33 -3.01 -11.95
N GLU A 568 -24.81 -1.76 -12.03
CA GLU A 568 -26.17 -1.34 -11.64
C GLU A 568 -27.31 -2.07 -12.37
#